data_AF-A0A7S2J5B2-F1
#
_entry.id   AF-A0A7S2J5B2-F1
#
_cell.length_a   1.000
_cell.length_b   1.000
_cell.length_c   1.000
_cell.angle_alpha   90.00
_cell.angle_beta   90.00
_cell.angle_gamma   90.00
#
_symmetry.space_group_name_H-M   'P 1'
#
loop_
_entity.id
_entity.type
_entity.pdbx_description
1 polymer ?
#
loop_
_entity_poly.entity_id
_entity_poly.type
_entity_poly.pdbx_seq_one_letter_code
_entity_poly.pdbx_strand_id
1 'polypeptide(L)'
;INSISDGQRRRCQLLELLATPRTLYLMDEITSDLDLFAREGILNFMRAECELRGATIFYCTHIFDHLEGWATHLLHMSQTQVVKYCDFAEVQEYKDLVDGGDPTPLYSLVRGWIYGEYEAHTEKPWRKVGCSADGRIPNLGLAGPFQTICA
;
A
#
# COMPACT_ATOMS: atom_id res chain seq x y z
N ILE A 1 -9.89 -30.44 15.32
CA ILE A 1 -9.14 -29.17 15.29
C ILE A 1 -8.19 -29.05 14.07
N ASN A 2 -7.85 -30.15 13.36
CA ASN A 2 -6.97 -30.12 12.16
C ASN A 2 -7.71 -30.00 10.80
N SER A 3 -8.90 -29.40 10.75
CA SER A 3 -9.72 -29.31 9.52
C SER A 3 -9.90 -27.89 9.00
N ILE A 4 -9.20 -26.92 9.59
CA ILE A 4 -9.25 -25.52 9.19
C ILE A 4 -7.98 -25.20 8.41
N SER A 5 -8.13 -24.62 7.22
CA SER A 5 -6.98 -24.11 6.46
C SER A 5 -6.38 -22.88 7.14
N ASP A 6 -5.11 -22.59 6.90
CA ASP A 6 -4.46 -21.41 7.49
C ASP A 6 -5.18 -20.10 7.14
N GLY A 7 -5.75 -20.02 5.93
CA GLY A 7 -6.60 -18.89 5.52
C GLY A 7 -7.91 -18.79 6.33
N GLN A 8 -8.56 -19.90 6.64
CA GLN A 8 -9.73 -19.90 7.53
C GLN A 8 -9.37 -19.50 8.96
N ARG A 9 -8.21 -19.95 9.46
CA ARG A 9 -7.72 -19.54 10.79
C ARG A 9 -7.47 -18.03 10.84
N ARG A 10 -6.81 -17.45 9.83
CA ARG A 10 -6.56 -16.00 9.75
C ARG A 10 -7.86 -15.19 9.69
N ARG A 11 -8.86 -15.67 8.93
CA ARG A 11 -10.21 -15.05 8.89
C ARG A 11 -10.91 -15.10 10.24
N CYS A 12 -10.85 -16.22 10.97
CA CYS A 12 -11.42 -16.32 12.31
C CYS A 12 -10.73 -15.38 13.31
N GLN A 13 -9.40 -15.28 13.25
CA GLN A 13 -8.64 -14.35 14.11
C GLN A 13 -9.01 -12.90 13.82
N LEU A 14 -9.16 -12.54 12.54
CA LEU A 14 -9.62 -11.21 12.17
C LEU A 14 -11.03 -10.95 12.70
N LEU A 15 -11.97 -11.88 12.50
CA LEU A 15 -13.33 -11.79 13.02
C LEU A 15 -13.35 -11.60 14.54
N GLU A 16 -12.54 -12.33 15.29
CA GLU A 16 -12.40 -12.18 16.73
C GLU A 16 -11.89 -10.78 17.11
N LEU A 17 -10.89 -10.28 16.38
CA LEU A 17 -10.36 -8.93 16.57
C LEU A 17 -11.41 -7.86 16.24
N LEU A 18 -12.27 -8.07 15.25
CA LEU A 18 -13.32 -7.12 14.85
C LEU A 18 -14.61 -7.23 15.66
N ALA A 19 -14.86 -8.37 16.29
CA ALA A 19 -16.08 -8.63 17.06
C ALA A 19 -16.19 -7.72 18.30
N THR A 20 -15.06 -7.31 18.87
CA THR A 20 -15.04 -6.38 20.00
C THR A 20 -14.84 -4.94 19.49
N PRO A 21 -15.79 -4.03 19.74
CA PRO A 21 -15.64 -2.63 19.35
C PRO A 21 -14.45 -2.00 20.08
N ARG A 22 -13.63 -1.24 19.34
CA ARG A 22 -12.49 -0.48 19.87
C ARG A 22 -12.53 0.95 19.37
N THR A 23 -11.94 1.85 20.15
CA THR A 23 -11.77 3.25 19.76
C THR A 23 -10.60 3.45 18.79
N LEU A 24 -9.66 2.51 18.75
CA LEU A 24 -8.47 2.54 17.89
C LEU A 24 -8.20 1.15 17.29
N TYR A 25 -8.05 1.09 15.97
CA TYR A 25 -7.62 -0.09 15.23
C TYR A 25 -6.25 0.17 14.60
N LEU A 26 -5.27 -0.68 14.91
CA LEU A 26 -3.95 -0.69 14.25
C LEU A 26 -3.92 -1.87 13.29
N MET A 27 -3.71 -1.60 12.02
CA MET A 27 -3.83 -2.57 10.95
C MET A 27 -2.59 -2.52 10.07
N ASP A 28 -1.67 -3.44 10.33
CA ASP A 28 -0.43 -3.58 9.59
C ASP A 28 -0.55 -4.77 8.62
N GLU A 29 -0.65 -4.47 7.32
CA GLU A 29 -0.66 -5.43 6.22
C GLU A 29 -1.66 -6.60 6.39
N ILE A 30 -2.79 -6.33 7.06
CA ILE A 30 -3.74 -7.39 7.41
C ILE A 30 -4.46 -7.96 6.18
N THR A 31 -4.56 -7.20 5.08
CA THR A 31 -5.28 -7.56 3.86
C THR A 31 -4.44 -8.31 2.83
N SER A 32 -3.15 -8.52 3.07
CA SER A 32 -2.24 -9.20 2.11
C SER A 32 -2.75 -10.57 1.66
N ASP A 33 -3.32 -11.33 2.61
CA ASP A 33 -3.70 -12.73 2.41
C ASP A 33 -5.20 -12.89 2.12
N LEU A 34 -5.88 -11.78 1.83
CA LEU A 34 -7.32 -11.76 1.58
C LEU A 34 -7.61 -11.60 0.10
N ASP A 35 -8.64 -12.30 -0.36
CA ASP A 35 -9.19 -12.07 -1.69
C ASP A 35 -9.84 -10.69 -1.78
N LEU A 36 -10.08 -10.23 -3.01
CA LEU A 36 -10.68 -8.92 -3.29
C LEU A 36 -11.99 -8.70 -2.52
N PHE A 37 -12.86 -9.72 -2.48
CA PHE A 37 -14.17 -9.65 -1.83
C PHE A 37 -14.05 -9.49 -0.31
N ALA A 38 -13.19 -10.28 0.34
CA ALA A 38 -12.96 -10.20 1.77
C ALA A 38 -12.31 -8.86 2.17
N ARG A 39 -11.36 -8.37 1.35
CA ARG A 39 -10.72 -7.07 1.55
C ARG A 39 -11.73 -5.92 1.55
N GLU A 40 -12.58 -5.84 0.53
CA GLU A 40 -13.63 -4.82 0.46
C GLU A 40 -14.59 -4.91 1.64
N GLY A 41 -14.98 -6.12 2.04
CA GLY A 41 -15.84 -6.34 3.20
C GLY A 41 -15.26 -5.75 4.50
N ILE A 42 -13.95 -5.94 4.72
CA ILE A 42 -13.27 -5.40 5.91
C ILE A 42 -13.16 -3.89 5.83
N LEU A 43 -12.75 -3.33 4.69
CA LEU A 43 -12.65 -1.87 4.54
C LEU A 43 -14.00 -1.18 4.75
N ASN A 44 -15.09 -1.78 4.26
CA ASN A 44 -16.44 -1.28 4.47
C ASN A 44 -16.89 -1.39 5.94
N PHE A 45 -16.60 -2.52 6.59
CA PHE A 45 -16.86 -2.68 8.03
C PHE A 45 -16.13 -1.61 8.85
N MET A 46 -14.86 -1.39 8.54
CA MET A 46 -14.01 -0.39 9.18
C MET A 46 -14.54 1.04 8.99
N ARG A 47 -14.98 1.37 7.78
CA ARG A 47 -15.62 2.66 7.51
C ARG A 47 -16.87 2.84 8.38
N ALA A 48 -17.71 1.80 8.48
CA ALA A 48 -18.90 1.84 9.32
C ALA A 48 -18.54 2.00 10.81
N GLU A 49 -17.47 1.38 11.30
CA GLU A 49 -16.98 1.58 12.68
C GLU A 49 -16.54 3.02 12.93
N CYS A 50 -15.84 3.66 11.98
CA CYS A 50 -15.50 5.08 12.05
C CYS A 50 -16.75 5.96 12.10
N GLU A 51 -17.70 5.75 11.19
CA GLU A 51 -18.88 6.60 11.03
C GLU A 51 -19.90 6.44 12.17
N LEU A 52 -20.12 5.21 12.65
CA LEU A 52 -21.13 4.91 13.67
C LEU A 52 -20.61 5.08 15.10
N ARG A 53 -19.33 4.79 15.34
CA ARG A 53 -18.75 4.72 16.70
C ARG A 53 -17.60 5.72 16.92
N GLY A 54 -17.16 6.44 15.89
CA GLY A 54 -16.03 7.36 16.00
C GLY A 54 -14.70 6.65 16.22
N ALA A 55 -14.57 5.41 15.75
CA ALA A 55 -13.31 4.67 15.84
C ALA A 55 -12.24 5.34 14.96
N THR A 56 -10.99 5.35 15.43
CA THR A 56 -9.82 5.76 14.65
C THR A 56 -9.12 4.55 14.09
N ILE A 57 -8.69 4.64 12.83
CA ILE A 57 -8.05 3.51 12.14
C ILE A 57 -6.70 3.97 11.59
N PHE A 58 -5.66 3.28 12.04
CA PHE A 58 -4.30 3.43 11.52
C PHE A 58 -4.00 2.25 10.61
N TYR A 59 -3.91 2.53 9.31
CA TYR A 59 -3.79 1.52 8.27
C TYR A 59 -2.45 1.64 7.55
N CYS A 60 -1.65 0.58 7.60
CA CYS A 60 -0.38 0.47 6.89
C CYS A 60 -0.48 -0.67 5.89
N THR A 61 -0.28 -0.37 4.61
CA THR A 61 -0.22 -1.40 3.57
C THR A 61 0.63 -0.97 2.38
N HIS A 62 1.11 -1.95 1.62
CA HIS A 62 1.71 -1.76 0.30
C HIS A 62 0.70 -1.99 -0.86
N ILE A 63 -0.56 -2.26 -0.56
CA ILE A 63 -1.62 -2.51 -1.54
C ILE A 63 -2.56 -1.31 -1.59
N PHE A 64 -2.51 -0.54 -2.69
CA PHE A 64 -3.24 0.72 -2.83
C PHE A 64 -4.63 0.60 -3.44
N ASP A 65 -5.00 -0.58 -3.93
CA ASP A 65 -6.31 -0.77 -4.56
C ASP A 65 -7.45 -0.47 -3.57
N HIS A 66 -8.48 0.25 -4.02
CA HIS A 66 -9.67 0.57 -3.23
C HIS A 66 -9.41 1.40 -1.96
N LEU A 67 -8.17 1.89 -1.75
CA LEU A 67 -7.86 2.87 -0.71
C LEU A 67 -8.21 4.30 -1.11
N GLU A 68 -8.29 4.56 -2.41
CA GLU A 68 -8.69 5.85 -2.95
C GLU A 68 -10.11 6.20 -2.48
N GLY A 69 -10.25 7.35 -1.82
CA GLY A 69 -11.51 7.79 -1.22
C GLY A 69 -11.92 7.05 0.07
N TRP A 70 -11.13 6.08 0.54
CA TRP A 70 -11.32 5.48 1.87
C TRP A 70 -10.47 6.16 2.94
N ALA A 71 -9.20 6.45 2.63
CA ALA A 71 -8.31 7.14 3.56
C ALA A 71 -8.70 8.62 3.71
N THR A 72 -8.83 9.07 4.96
CA THR A 72 -9.11 10.49 5.27
C THR A 72 -7.83 11.30 5.40
N HIS A 73 -6.81 10.72 6.06
CA HIS A 73 -5.52 11.34 6.30
C HIS A 73 -4.40 10.50 5.68
N LEU A 74 -3.32 11.16 5.29
CA LEU A 74 -2.10 10.54 4.81
C LEU A 74 -0.96 10.81 5.79
N LEU A 75 -0.24 9.75 6.17
CA LEU A 75 1.03 9.84 6.89
C LEU A 75 2.14 9.24 6.02
N HIS A 76 3.05 10.09 5.55
CA HIS A 76 4.24 9.67 4.83
C HIS A 76 5.44 9.65 5.78
N MET A 77 6.06 8.48 5.92
CA MET A 77 7.26 8.27 6.71
C MET A 77 8.43 7.83 5.83
N SER A 78 9.59 8.41 6.07
CA SER A 78 10.84 8.09 5.37
C SER A 78 12.01 8.14 6.34
N GLN A 79 12.99 7.25 6.19
CA GLN A 79 14.21 7.22 7.01
C GLN A 79 13.94 7.39 8.52
N THR A 80 12.92 6.70 9.05
CA THR A 80 12.48 6.77 10.47
C THR A 80 11.89 8.12 10.93
N GLN A 81 11.61 9.03 10.00
CA GLN A 81 11.02 10.33 10.26
C GLN A 81 9.66 10.47 9.56
N VAL A 82 8.78 11.28 10.15
CA VAL A 82 7.54 11.69 9.50
C VAL A 82 7.88 12.84 8.55
N VAL A 83 7.72 12.61 7.26
CA VAL A 83 7.99 13.60 6.21
C VAL A 83 6.78 14.51 6.00
N LYS A 84 5.59 13.92 5.94
CA LYS A 84 4.34 14.63 5.68
C LYS A 84 3.19 13.97 6.45
N TYR A 85 2.36 14.79 7.06
CA TYR A 85 1.09 14.41 7.66
C TYR A 85 0.06 15.48 7.30
N CYS A 86 -0.97 15.12 6.54
CA CYS A 86 -2.03 16.04 6.14
C CYS A 86 -3.31 15.29 5.79
N ASP A 87 -4.41 16.03 5.64
CA ASP A 87 -5.64 15.49 5.05
C ASP A 87 -5.36 15.03 3.62
N PHE A 88 -5.96 13.92 3.22
CA PHE A 88 -5.78 13.36 1.88
C PHE A 88 -6.26 14.35 0.80
N ALA A 89 -7.28 15.17 1.13
CA ALA A 89 -7.77 16.24 0.29
C ALA A 89 -6.80 17.42 0.10
N GLU A 90 -5.71 17.52 0.86
CA GLU A 90 -4.73 18.60 0.74
C GLU A 90 -3.51 18.21 -0.09
N VAL A 91 -3.36 16.91 -0.40
CA VAL A 91 -2.24 16.37 -1.18
C VAL A 91 -2.34 16.82 -2.64
N GLN A 92 -1.67 17.91 -2.99
CA GLN A 92 -1.71 18.48 -4.34
C GLN A 92 -1.15 17.51 -5.38
N GLU A 93 -0.08 16.80 -5.04
CA GLU A 93 0.54 15.83 -5.96
C GLU A 93 -0.43 14.72 -6.36
N TYR A 94 -1.35 14.35 -5.47
CA TYR A 94 -2.41 13.40 -5.75
C TYR A 94 -3.48 14.01 -6.68
N LYS A 95 -3.90 15.25 -6.42
CA LYS A 95 -4.87 15.95 -7.28
C LYS A 95 -4.37 16.12 -8.70
N ASP A 96 -3.11 16.53 -8.86
CA ASP A 96 -2.49 16.72 -10.18
C ASP A 96 -2.50 15.40 -10.99
N LEU A 97 -2.31 14.26 -10.32
CA LEU A 97 -2.38 12.93 -10.95
C LEU A 97 -3.81 12.54 -11.33
N VAL A 98 -4.79 12.83 -10.47
CA VAL A 98 -6.21 12.61 -10.75
C VAL A 98 -6.67 13.47 -11.93
N ASP A 99 -6.32 14.76 -11.95
CA ASP A 99 -6.66 15.69 -13.02
C ASP A 99 -5.91 15.35 -14.32
N GLY A 100 -4.72 14.76 -14.22
CA GLY A 100 -3.95 14.22 -15.33
C GLY A 100 -4.52 12.92 -15.93
N GLY A 101 -5.54 12.32 -15.30
CA GLY A 101 -6.17 11.08 -15.76
C GLY A 101 -5.32 9.83 -15.54
N ASP A 102 -4.45 9.82 -14.52
CA ASP A 102 -3.70 8.63 -14.13
C ASP A 102 -4.68 7.53 -13.67
N PRO A 103 -4.54 6.27 -14.14
CA PRO A 103 -5.43 5.18 -13.76
C PRO A 103 -5.23 4.70 -12.31
N THR A 104 -4.08 4.97 -11.70
CA THR A 104 -3.71 4.55 -10.34
C THR A 104 -2.94 5.67 -9.60
N PRO A 105 -3.59 6.82 -9.34
CA PRO A 105 -2.92 8.02 -8.84
C PRO A 105 -2.22 7.82 -7.49
N LEU A 106 -2.80 7.03 -6.58
CA LEU A 106 -2.15 6.76 -5.29
C LEU A 106 -0.87 5.93 -5.45
N TYR A 107 -0.89 4.95 -6.35
CA TYR A 107 0.30 4.15 -6.67
C TYR A 107 1.39 5.01 -7.31
N SER A 108 1.03 5.82 -8.32
CA SER A 108 1.95 6.72 -9.00
C SER A 108 2.61 7.72 -8.04
N LEU A 109 1.85 8.26 -7.10
CA LEU A 109 2.34 9.15 -6.05
C LEU A 109 3.39 8.47 -5.15
N VAL A 110 3.03 7.35 -4.55
CA VAL A 110 3.91 6.63 -3.61
C VAL A 110 5.15 6.09 -4.33
N ARG A 111 4.98 5.62 -5.57
CA ARG A 111 6.10 5.24 -6.43
C ARG A 111 7.08 6.40 -6.63
N GLY A 112 6.59 7.61 -6.88
CA GLY A 112 7.43 8.81 -7.01
C GLY A 112 8.29 9.05 -5.77
N TRP A 113 7.71 8.95 -4.57
CA TRP A 113 8.45 9.12 -3.32
C TRP A 113 9.51 8.05 -3.11
N ILE A 114 9.12 6.77 -3.23
CA ILE A 114 10.03 5.64 -3.03
C ILE A 114 11.21 5.68 -4.02
N TYR A 115 10.94 5.96 -5.30
CA TYR A 115 11.99 6.01 -6.30
C TYR A 115 12.91 7.23 -6.15
N GLY A 116 12.35 8.39 -5.78
CA GLY A 116 13.15 9.58 -5.48
C GLY A 116 14.11 9.35 -4.31
N GLU A 117 13.68 8.62 -3.28
CA GLU A 117 14.55 8.20 -2.20
C GLU A 117 15.69 7.30 -2.70
N TYR A 118 15.37 6.26 -3.46
CA TYR A 118 16.39 5.33 -3.95
C TYR A 118 17.41 5.95 -4.90
N GLU A 119 17.07 7.04 -5.60
CA GLU A 119 18.03 7.79 -6.41
C GLU A 119 18.97 8.64 -5.56
N ALA A 120 18.49 9.16 -4.43
CA ALA A 120 19.30 9.93 -3.49
C ALA A 120 20.28 9.04 -2.67
N HIS A 121 19.95 7.76 -2.45
CA HIS A 121 20.82 6.83 -1.72
C HIS A 121 21.92 6.25 -2.62
N THR A 122 23.17 6.35 -2.16
CA THR A 122 24.34 5.80 -2.87
C THR A 122 24.35 4.27 -2.88
N GLU A 123 23.81 3.66 -1.83
CA GLU A 123 23.66 2.21 -1.68
C GLU A 123 22.22 1.80 -2.01
N LYS A 124 22.05 1.15 -3.17
CA LYS A 124 20.75 0.59 -3.56
C LYS A 124 20.57 -0.77 -2.88
N PRO A 125 19.40 -1.06 -2.28
CA PRO A 125 19.16 -2.31 -1.58
C PRO A 125 19.07 -3.52 -2.51
N TRP A 126 19.01 -3.30 -3.83
CA TRP A 126 19.09 -4.34 -4.85
C TRP A 126 20.44 -4.34 -5.57
N ARG A 127 20.93 -5.55 -5.86
CA ARG A 127 22.11 -5.75 -6.70
C ARG A 127 21.77 -5.35 -8.14
N LYS A 128 22.62 -4.54 -8.79
CA LYS A 128 22.58 -4.42 -10.26
C LYS A 128 22.77 -5.82 -10.84
N VAL A 129 21.73 -6.35 -11.49
CA VAL A 129 21.86 -7.59 -12.25
C VAL A 129 22.80 -7.28 -13.41
N GLY A 130 24.00 -7.86 -13.40
CA GLY A 130 24.89 -7.78 -14.55
C GLY A 130 24.22 -8.41 -15.77
N CYS A 131 24.57 -7.99 -16.98
CA CYS A 131 24.15 -8.69 -18.19
C CYS A 131 24.42 -10.19 -18.02
N SER A 132 23.37 -11.01 -18.09
CA SER A 132 23.57 -12.44 -18.32
C SER A 132 24.30 -12.59 -19.65
N ALA A 133 25.16 -13.61 -19.79
CA ALA A 133 25.87 -13.92 -21.04
C ALA A 133 24.90 -14.08 -22.24
N ASP A 134 23.62 -14.33 -21.95
CA ASP A 134 22.53 -14.53 -22.91
C ASP A 134 21.79 -13.23 -23.29
N GLY A 135 22.23 -12.07 -22.80
CA GLY A 135 21.60 -10.76 -23.07
C GLY A 135 20.22 -10.55 -22.41
N ARG A 136 19.72 -11.53 -21.67
CA ARG A 136 18.44 -11.44 -20.95
C ARG A 136 18.65 -10.80 -19.59
N ILE A 137 18.14 -9.59 -19.41
CA ILE A 137 18.04 -8.93 -18.11
C ILE A 137 16.67 -9.33 -17.53
N PRO A 138 16.60 -10.07 -16.42
CA PRO A 138 15.32 -10.35 -15.79
C PRO A 138 14.69 -9.04 -15.34
N ASN A 139 13.53 -8.71 -15.91
CA ASN A 139 12.74 -7.56 -15.47
C ASN A 139 12.05 -7.91 -14.14
N LEU A 140 12.81 -7.81 -13.06
CA LEU A 140 12.36 -8.07 -11.69
C LEU A 140 11.61 -6.87 -11.07
N GLY A 141 11.21 -5.88 -11.87
CA GLY A 141 10.69 -4.62 -11.35
C GLY A 141 11.73 -3.77 -10.60
N LEU A 142 13.01 -4.15 -10.70
CA LEU A 142 14.15 -3.48 -10.07
C LEU A 142 14.67 -2.38 -10.99
N ALA A 143 13.96 -1.23 -10.96
CA ALA A 143 14.41 0.10 -11.33
C ALA A 143 15.17 0.26 -12.67
N GLY A 144 14.42 0.59 -13.72
CA GLY A 144 14.85 1.40 -14.85
C GLY A 144 13.63 1.81 -15.68
N PRO A 145 13.65 2.93 -16.42
CA PRO A 145 12.70 3.13 -17.52
C PRO A 145 12.80 1.91 -18.45
N PHE A 146 11.71 1.54 -19.13
CA PHE A 146 11.76 0.58 -20.24
C PHE A 146 12.79 1.11 -21.26
N GLN A 147 14.05 0.73 -21.09
CA GLN A 147 15.09 0.99 -22.05
C GLN A 147 14.87 -0.01 -23.18
N THR A 148 14.04 0.40 -24.12
CA THR A 148 14.12 -0.11 -25.49
C THR A 148 15.51 0.27 -26.01
N ILE A 149 16.45 -0.66 -25.93
CA ILE A 149 17.80 -0.57 -26.51
C ILE A 149 17.97 -1.93 -27.20
N CYS A 150 18.24 -2.08 -28.49
CA CYS A 150 18.68 -1.18 -29.54
C CYS A 150 18.41 -1.83 -30.92
N ALA A 151 18.48 -0.98 -31.96
CA ALA A 151 18.63 -1.25 -33.40
C ALA A 151 17.41 -1.76 -34.17
#